data_AF-A0A379NML4-F1
#
_entry.id   AF-A0A379NML4-F1
#
_cell.length_a   1.000
_cell.length_b   1.000
_cell.length_c   1.000
_cell.angle_alpha   90.00
_cell.angle_beta   90.00
_cell.angle_gamma   90.00
#
_symmetry.space_group_name_H-M   'P 1'
#
loop_
_entity.id
_entity.type
_entity.pdbx_description
1 polymer ?
#
loop_
_entity_poly.entity_id
_entity_poly.type
_entity_poly.pdbx_seq_one_letter_code
_entity_poly.pdbx_strand_id
1 'polypeptide(L)'
;MKNVKDLIIASALSIMAASCYAGSLVPNTSTGVSADVNFSNPGQLQAQLTPVSGLVAGPHKGDEAIAVLSVSGSSKQYVVTGDYSKPETVGNDSDVWTVTGKSGNTIKVTLGG
;
A
#
# COMPACT_ATOMS: atom_id res chain seq x y z
N MET A 1 -19.48 -7.03 -21.58
CA MET A 1 -18.83 -7.69 -22.75
C MET A 1 -18.73 -6.83 -24.02
N LYS A 2 -19.42 -5.68 -24.14
CA LYS A 2 -19.25 -4.76 -25.27
C LYS A 2 -17.90 -4.03 -25.25
N ASN A 3 -17.54 -3.45 -24.09
CA ASN A 3 -16.35 -2.60 -23.95
C ASN A 3 -14.99 -3.29 -24.19
N VAL A 4 -14.90 -4.62 -23.99
CA VAL A 4 -13.66 -5.38 -24.27
C VAL A 4 -13.45 -5.53 -25.79
N LYS A 5 -14.53 -5.64 -26.57
CA LYS A 5 -14.45 -5.72 -28.04
C LYS A 5 -14.01 -4.38 -28.62
N ASP A 6 -14.49 -3.27 -28.06
CA ASP A 6 -14.15 -1.92 -28.53
C ASP A 6 -12.67 -1.57 -28.24
N LEU A 7 -12.10 -2.06 -27.13
CA LEU A 7 -10.69 -1.85 -26.78
C LEU A 7 -9.71 -2.64 -27.70
N ILE A 8 -10.12 -3.83 -28.15
CA ILE A 8 -9.36 -4.62 -29.13
C ILE A 8 -9.41 -3.98 -30.53
N ILE A 9 -10.54 -3.35 -30.90
CA ILE A 9 -10.68 -2.69 -32.21
C ILE A 9 -9.87 -1.39 -32.27
N ALA A 10 -9.79 -0.63 -31.17
CA ALA A 10 -9.00 0.61 -31.12
C ALA A 10 -7.49 0.36 -31.30
N SER A 11 -6.95 -0.72 -30.73
CA SER A 11 -5.52 -1.06 -30.79
C SER A 11 -5.07 -1.53 -32.18
N ALA A 12 -5.93 -2.19 -32.95
CA ALA A 12 -5.66 -2.53 -34.36
C ALA A 12 -5.63 -1.27 -35.27
N LEU A 13 -6.52 -0.30 -35.01
CA LEU A 13 -6.58 0.94 -35.79
C LEU A 13 -5.34 1.82 -35.60
N SER A 14 -4.78 1.86 -34.38
CA SER A 14 -3.55 2.61 -34.07
C SER A 14 -2.31 2.02 -34.75
N ILE A 15 -2.24 0.69 -34.88
CA ILE A 15 -1.17 0.00 -35.62
C ILE A 15 -1.24 0.34 -37.11
N MET A 16 -2.45 0.41 -37.67
CA MET A 16 -2.63 0.84 -39.06
C MET A 16 -2.28 2.32 -39.26
N ALA A 17 -2.61 3.21 -38.31
CA ALA A 17 -2.29 4.65 -38.42
C ALA A 17 -0.77 4.93 -38.29
N ALA A 18 -0.04 4.17 -37.47
CA ALA A 18 1.43 4.26 -37.39
C ALA A 18 2.13 3.67 -38.62
N SER A 19 1.49 2.73 -39.33
CA SER A 19 2.04 2.11 -40.55
C SER A 19 2.04 3.01 -41.78
N CYS A 20 1.33 4.15 -41.76
CA CYS A 20 1.33 5.11 -42.87
C CYS A 20 2.62 5.94 -42.98
N TYR A 21 3.53 5.90 -41.97
CA TYR A 21 4.80 6.63 -41.96
C TYR A 21 6.05 5.75 -41.72
N ALA A 22 5.92 4.43 -41.68
CA ALA A 22 7.04 3.52 -41.45
C ALA A 22 7.19 2.55 -42.62
N GLY A 23 8.23 2.75 -43.45
CA GLY A 23 8.45 2.05 -44.72
C GLY A 23 8.68 0.53 -44.68
N SER A 24 8.61 -0.11 -43.51
CA SER A 24 8.47 -1.56 -43.33
C SER A 24 8.41 -1.88 -41.83
N LEU A 25 7.56 -2.84 -41.43
CA LEU A 25 7.62 -3.44 -40.11
C LEU A 25 8.71 -4.51 -40.10
N VAL A 26 9.73 -4.37 -39.26
CA VAL A 26 10.82 -5.35 -39.16
C VAL A 26 10.29 -6.63 -38.49
N PRO A 27 10.39 -7.80 -39.14
CA PRO A 27 9.98 -9.06 -38.52
C PRO A 27 10.75 -9.31 -37.21
N ASN A 28 10.10 -9.91 -36.22
CA ASN A 28 10.66 -10.25 -34.90
C ASN A 28 11.00 -9.07 -33.97
N THR A 29 10.49 -7.86 -34.23
CA THR A 29 10.60 -6.72 -33.28
C THR A 29 9.31 -6.45 -32.48
N SER A 30 8.31 -7.34 -32.56
CA SER A 30 7.09 -7.23 -31.76
C SER A 30 7.38 -7.72 -30.34
N THR A 31 7.16 -6.84 -29.36
CA THR A 31 7.27 -7.18 -27.94
C THR A 31 5.88 -7.13 -27.31
N GLY A 32 5.39 -8.29 -26.86
CA GLY A 32 4.17 -8.37 -26.06
C GLY A 32 4.46 -7.88 -24.64
N VAL A 33 3.77 -6.83 -24.20
CA VAL A 33 3.77 -6.38 -22.81
C VAL A 33 2.46 -6.76 -22.16
N SER A 34 2.51 -7.23 -20.92
CA SER A 34 1.32 -7.53 -20.11
C SER A 34 1.32 -6.63 -18.89
N ALA A 35 0.15 -6.13 -18.52
CA ALA A 35 -0.05 -5.35 -17.32
C ALA A 35 -1.29 -5.88 -16.57
N ASP A 36 -1.19 -5.97 -15.25
CA ASP A 36 -2.31 -6.35 -14.41
C ASP A 36 -3.17 -5.13 -14.08
N VAL A 37 -4.48 -5.26 -14.26
CA VAL A 37 -5.47 -4.28 -13.80
C VAL A 37 -6.10 -4.82 -12.53
N ASN A 38 -5.79 -4.22 -11.38
CA ASN A 38 -6.33 -4.62 -10.09
C ASN A 38 -7.46 -3.69 -9.64
N PHE A 39 -8.54 -4.27 -9.11
CA PHE A 39 -9.61 -3.53 -8.45
C PHE A 39 -9.52 -3.74 -6.94
N SER A 40 -9.18 -2.68 -6.24
CA SER A 40 -9.11 -2.69 -4.78
C SER A 40 -10.48 -2.42 -4.15
N ASN A 41 -10.84 -3.17 -3.12
CA ASN A 41 -11.98 -2.83 -2.27
C ASN A 41 -11.56 -2.77 -0.79
N PRO A 42 -12.23 -1.97 0.05
CA PRO A 42 -11.84 -1.82 1.45
C PRO A 42 -11.83 -3.13 2.26
N GLY A 43 -12.60 -4.14 1.86
CA GLY A 43 -12.65 -5.45 2.52
C GLY A 43 -11.51 -6.40 2.14
N GLN A 44 -10.64 -6.04 1.20
CA GLN A 44 -9.48 -6.88 0.81
C GLN A 44 -8.36 -6.87 1.84
N LEU A 45 -8.37 -5.92 2.78
CA LEU A 45 -7.44 -5.83 3.89
C LEU A 45 -8.23 -5.58 5.19
N GLN A 46 -8.18 -6.53 6.09
CA GLN A 46 -8.78 -6.46 7.41
C GLN A 46 -7.65 -6.29 8.43
N ALA A 47 -7.57 -5.10 9.02
CA ALA A 47 -6.63 -4.77 10.08
C ALA A 47 -7.36 -4.63 11.41
N GLN A 48 -6.81 -5.24 12.47
CA GLN A 48 -7.30 -5.15 13.83
C GLN A 48 -6.15 -4.76 14.75
N LEU A 49 -6.31 -3.64 15.46
CA LEU A 49 -5.38 -3.21 16.50
C LEU A 49 -5.96 -3.54 17.87
N THR A 50 -5.35 -4.47 18.59
CA THR A 50 -5.81 -4.94 19.89
C THR A 50 -4.86 -4.44 21.00
N PRO A 51 -5.34 -3.67 21.99
CA PRO A 51 -4.50 -3.22 23.09
C PRO A 51 -4.16 -4.38 24.05
N VAL A 52 -2.95 -4.35 24.60
CA VAL A 52 -2.55 -5.27 25.68
C VAL A 52 -3.24 -4.82 26.98
N SER A 53 -3.92 -5.75 27.63
CA SER A 53 -4.61 -5.48 28.89
C SER A 53 -3.66 -5.63 30.08
N GLY A 54 -3.89 -4.84 31.14
CA GLY A 54 -3.16 -4.95 32.40
C GLY A 54 -1.82 -4.21 32.46
N LEU A 55 -1.55 -3.29 31.54
CA LEU A 55 -0.40 -2.39 31.64
C LEU A 55 -0.52 -1.51 32.90
N VAL A 56 0.55 -1.46 33.69
CA VAL A 56 0.62 -0.69 34.94
C VAL A 56 1.61 0.44 34.77
N ALA A 57 1.26 1.65 35.24
CA ALA A 57 2.16 2.80 35.17
C ALA A 57 3.45 2.58 35.99
N GLY A 58 4.58 3.07 35.48
CA GLY A 58 5.86 2.99 36.14
C GLY A 58 7.01 2.82 35.16
N PRO A 59 8.21 2.42 35.63
CA PRO A 59 9.30 2.04 34.76
C PRO A 59 8.95 0.76 34.00
N HIS A 60 8.96 0.84 32.67
CA HIS A 60 8.76 -0.28 31.76
C HIS A 60 10.09 -0.77 31.19
N LYS A 61 10.13 -2.00 30.71
CA LYS A 61 11.28 -2.49 29.93
C LYS A 61 11.26 -1.84 28.54
N GLY A 62 12.43 -1.73 27.91
CA GLY A 62 12.49 -1.39 26.48
C GLY A 62 11.66 -2.40 25.68
N ASP A 63 10.96 -1.90 24.66
CA ASP A 63 10.19 -2.70 23.69
C ASP A 63 9.03 -3.53 24.29
N GLU A 64 8.46 -3.07 25.41
CA GLU A 64 7.27 -3.70 25.99
C GLU A 64 6.06 -3.56 25.06
N ALA A 65 5.43 -4.71 24.74
CA ALA A 65 4.27 -4.74 23.86
C ALA A 65 3.05 -4.07 24.51
N ILE A 66 2.55 -3.01 23.87
CA ILE A 66 1.36 -2.26 24.34
C ILE A 66 0.10 -2.55 23.51
N ALA A 67 0.27 -3.04 22.28
CA ALA A 67 -0.80 -3.41 21.37
C ALA A 67 -0.28 -4.39 20.31
N VAL A 68 -1.19 -5.11 19.68
CA VAL A 68 -0.91 -6.04 18.59
C VAL A 68 -1.72 -5.64 17.37
N LEU A 69 -1.05 -5.45 16.23
CA LEU A 69 -1.69 -5.23 14.93
C LEU A 69 -1.79 -6.56 14.18
N SER A 70 -3.01 -7.07 14.02
CA SER A 70 -3.31 -8.26 13.22
C SER A 70 -3.84 -7.84 11.85
N VAL A 71 -3.22 -8.32 10.78
CA VAL A 71 -3.62 -8.00 9.40
C VAL A 71 -3.92 -9.29 8.65
N SER A 72 -5.06 -9.32 7.95
CA SER A 72 -5.48 -10.44 7.10
C SER A 72 -6.11 -9.91 5.81
N GLY A 73 -6.02 -10.66 4.72
CA GLY A 73 -6.56 -10.18 3.45
C GLY A 73 -6.05 -10.94 2.24
N SER A 74 -6.59 -10.58 1.07
CA SER A 74 -6.12 -11.10 -0.22
C SER A 74 -4.97 -10.27 -0.81
N SER A 75 -4.71 -9.09 -0.24
CA SER A 75 -3.56 -8.25 -0.58
C SER A 75 -2.25 -8.91 -0.17
N LYS A 76 -1.29 -9.01 -1.10
CA LYS A 76 0.01 -9.67 -0.85
C LYS A 76 0.98 -8.83 -0.02
N GLN A 77 0.76 -7.52 0.05
CA GLN A 77 1.64 -6.58 0.75
C GLN A 77 0.79 -5.45 1.34
N TYR A 78 1.23 -4.92 2.48
CA TYR A 78 0.64 -3.78 3.15
C TYR A 78 1.74 -2.95 3.82
N VAL A 79 1.48 -1.67 4.02
CA VAL A 79 2.37 -0.73 4.70
C VAL A 79 1.67 -0.24 5.96
N VAL A 80 2.42 -0.11 7.04
CA VAL A 80 1.93 0.40 8.33
C VAL A 80 2.74 1.63 8.69
N THR A 81 2.07 2.66 9.19
CA THR A 81 2.68 3.94 9.57
C THR A 81 1.82 4.62 10.63
N GLY A 82 2.43 5.49 11.43
CA GLY A 82 1.73 6.34 12.40
C GLY A 82 0.76 7.33 11.73
N ASP A 83 -0.12 7.93 12.55
CA ASP A 83 -1.16 8.86 12.10
C ASP A 83 -0.59 10.12 11.41
N TYR A 84 -0.99 10.34 10.15
CA TYR A 84 -0.63 11.48 9.30
C TYR A 84 -1.35 12.79 9.64
N SER A 85 -2.25 12.81 10.63
CA SER A 85 -2.96 14.02 11.03
C SER A 85 -2.05 15.13 11.59
N LYS A 86 -0.78 14.80 11.87
CA LYS A 86 0.29 15.77 12.09
C LYS A 86 1.38 15.60 11.02
N PRO A 87 1.68 16.64 10.21
CA PRO A 87 2.69 16.59 9.15
C PRO A 87 4.13 16.61 9.69
N GLU A 88 4.35 16.26 10.96
CA GLU A 88 5.70 16.03 11.43
C GLU A 88 6.26 14.89 10.62
N THR A 89 7.34 15.22 9.93
CA THR A 89 7.93 14.48 8.84
C THR A 89 8.05 13.02 9.25
N VAL A 90 7.23 12.17 8.64
CA VAL A 90 7.44 10.72 8.66
C VAL A 90 8.75 10.52 7.90
N GLY A 91 9.86 10.57 8.63
CA GLY A 91 11.20 10.38 8.08
C GLY A 91 11.36 8.96 7.54
N ASN A 92 12.53 8.63 7.02
CA ASN A 92 12.86 7.27 6.57
C ASN A 92 12.69 6.19 7.67
N ASP A 93 12.54 6.60 8.94
CA ASP A 93 12.18 5.79 10.09
C ASP A 93 10.68 5.94 10.44
N SER A 94 9.79 5.61 9.50
CA SER A 94 8.33 5.74 9.62
C SER A 94 7.68 4.92 10.74
N ASP A 95 8.49 4.10 11.41
CA ASP A 95 8.07 3.04 12.30
C ASP A 95 8.16 3.43 13.77
N VAL A 96 8.62 4.66 14.08
CA VAL A 96 8.68 5.21 15.44
C VAL A 96 7.91 6.52 15.51
N TRP A 97 6.99 6.64 16.46
CA TRP A 97 6.24 7.88 16.70
C TRP A 97 6.05 8.18 18.19
N THR A 98 5.77 9.43 18.51
CA THR A 98 5.48 9.87 19.89
C THR A 98 3.98 10.05 20.06
N VAL A 99 3.41 9.41 21.07
CA VAL A 99 1.99 9.50 21.42
C VAL A 99 1.83 10.30 22.70
N THR A 100 0.97 11.32 22.66
CA THR A 100 0.56 12.09 23.84
C THR A 100 -0.72 11.47 24.43
N GLY A 101 -0.64 10.99 25.67
CA GLY A 101 -1.80 10.56 26.42
C GLY A 101 -2.76 11.71 26.68
N LYS A 102 -4.04 11.40 26.90
CA LYS A 102 -5.09 12.41 27.14
C LYS A 102 -4.80 13.33 28.34
N SER A 103 -3.99 12.86 29.29
CA SER A 103 -3.54 13.61 30.46
C SER A 103 -2.25 14.43 30.24
N GLY A 104 -1.66 14.40 29.04
CA GLY A 104 -0.51 15.23 28.66
C GLY A 104 0.86 14.54 28.68
N ASN A 105 0.97 13.35 29.28
CA ASN A 105 2.23 12.59 29.26
C ASN A 105 2.50 12.01 27.87
N THR A 106 3.77 11.91 27.48
CA THR A 106 4.18 11.35 26.20
C THR A 106 4.88 10.01 26.36
N ILE A 107 4.68 9.13 25.38
CA ILE A 107 5.42 7.87 25.23
C ILE A 107 5.92 7.76 23.80
N LYS A 108 7.08 7.11 23.61
CA LYS A 108 7.54 6.69 22.29
C LYS A 108 7.03 5.28 22.02
N VAL A 109 6.54 5.06 20.82
CA VAL A 109 6.02 3.77 20.38
C VAL A 109 6.62 3.42 19.04
N THR A 110 6.74 2.13 18.78
CA THR A 110 7.28 1.62 17.53
C THR A 110 6.59 0.33 17.11
N LEU A 111 6.71 -0.05 15.83
CA LEU A 111 6.34 -1.38 15.37
C LEU A 111 7.39 -2.38 15.83
N GLY A 112 7.00 -3.24 16.77
CA GLY A 112 7.83 -4.35 17.23
C GLY A 112 7.72 -5.55 16.29
N GLY A 113 8.87 -6.06 15.84
CA GLY A 113 9.02 -7.24 15.00
C GLY A 113 10.41 -7.84 15.15
#